data_AF-A0A345WJV9-F1
#
_entry.id   AF-A0A345WJV9-F1
#
_cell.length_a   1.000
_cell.length_b   1.000
_cell.length_c   1.000
_cell.angle_alpha   90.00
_cell.angle_beta   90.00
_cell.angle_gamma   90.00
#
_symmetry.space_group_name_H-M   'P 1'
#
loop_
_entity.id
_entity.type
_entity.pdbx_description
1 polymer ?
#
loop_
_entity_poly.entity_id
_entity_poly.type
_entity_poly.pdbx_seq_one_letter_code
_entity_poly.pdbx_strand_id
1 'polypeptide(L)'
;MKVTQNFYYIINYKPLLNYKKEITNLNTIYCKNFFLFFLLLDFLKSNNKNVKLSIRKKNNKSYTFLRAPNKYKKAQVKITNVRYKIKFSFTNNYELSNIDILNTQYFFYFLNYFFYLFLFFESSFFFLEKKSINIKFNSNLLNKLFFEL
;
A
#
# COMPACT_ATOMS: atom_id res chain seq x y z
N MET A 1 -20.77 10.45 1.26
CA MET A 1 -19.95 9.57 0.40
C MET A 1 -18.68 9.20 1.14
N LYS A 2 -18.37 7.91 1.21
CA LYS A 2 -17.14 7.41 1.81
C LYS A 2 -16.19 6.94 0.72
N VAL A 3 -15.04 7.59 0.60
CA VAL A 3 -13.97 7.19 -0.32
C VAL A 3 -12.86 6.51 0.48
N THR A 4 -12.55 5.28 0.11
CA THR A 4 -11.47 4.49 0.69
C THR A 4 -10.41 4.26 -0.38
N GLN A 5 -9.20 4.77 -0.17
CA GLN A 5 -8.06 4.49 -1.03
C GLN A 5 -7.12 3.52 -0.31
N ASN A 6 -6.70 2.47 -1.00
CA ASN A 6 -5.70 1.53 -0.50
C ASN A 6 -4.53 1.47 -1.47
N PHE A 7 -3.33 1.51 -0.91
CA PHE A 7 -2.07 1.37 -1.62
C PHE A 7 -1.30 0.20 -1.01
N TYR A 8 -0.89 -0.72 -1.87
CA TYR A 8 -0.18 -1.94 -1.51
C TYR A 8 1.24 -1.83 -2.03
N TYR A 9 2.20 -1.79 -1.12
CA TYR A 9 3.61 -1.70 -1.42
C TYR A 9 4.35 -2.98 -1.05
N ILE A 10 5.46 -3.24 -1.74
CA ILE A 10 6.40 -4.32 -1.46
C ILE A 10 7.75 -3.73 -1.06
N ILE A 11 8.33 -4.31 0.00
CA ILE A 11 9.72 -4.11 0.40
C ILE A 11 10.41 -5.47 0.51
N ASN A 12 11.65 -5.58 0.00
CA ASN A 12 12.44 -6.80 0.13
C ASN A 12 13.27 -6.83 1.44
N TYR A 13 13.71 -5.67 1.91
CA TYR A 13 14.44 -5.51 3.16
C TYR A 13 13.52 -5.32 4.37
N LYS A 14 14.05 -5.53 5.58
CA LYS A 14 13.28 -5.34 6.81
C LYS A 14 12.90 -3.85 6.96
N PRO A 15 11.60 -3.51 7.10
CA PRO A 15 11.19 -2.15 7.40
C PRO A 15 11.66 -1.77 8.80
N LEU A 16 12.12 -0.54 8.97
CA LEU A 16 12.56 0.00 10.26
C LEU A 16 11.67 1.19 10.60
N LEU A 17 10.88 1.08 11.67
CA LEU A 17 10.01 2.17 12.15
C LEU A 17 10.66 2.88 13.33
N ASN A 18 11.30 2.14 14.23
CA ASN A 18 11.83 2.71 15.47
C ASN A 18 13.33 2.41 15.64
N TYR A 19 14.15 3.40 15.30
CA TYR A 19 15.61 3.29 15.24
C TYR A 19 16.23 2.80 16.55
N LYS A 20 15.74 3.28 17.70
CA LYS A 20 16.34 2.98 19.01
C LYS A 20 15.96 1.60 19.56
N LYS A 21 14.84 1.02 19.12
CA LYS A 21 14.32 -0.26 19.66
C LYS A 21 14.58 -1.47 18.76
N GLU A 22 14.75 -1.27 17.45
CA GLU A 22 14.73 -2.36 16.46
C GLU A 22 16.10 -2.73 15.89
N ILE A 23 17.13 -1.91 16.11
CA ILE A 23 18.50 -2.18 15.64
C ILE A 23 19.13 -3.20 16.56
N THR A 24 19.15 -4.44 16.09
CA THR A 24 19.82 -5.57 16.73
C THR A 24 21.20 -5.83 16.14
N ASN A 25 21.45 -5.34 14.92
CA ASN A 25 22.73 -5.43 14.23
C ASN A 25 22.94 -4.18 13.37
N LEU A 26 24.11 -3.55 13.48
CA LEU A 26 24.44 -2.34 12.70
C LEU A 26 24.70 -2.66 11.22
N ASN A 27 25.09 -3.89 10.91
CA ASN A 27 25.47 -4.31 9.55
C ASN A 27 24.30 -4.82 8.71
N THR A 28 23.09 -4.90 9.27
CA THR A 28 21.91 -5.32 8.51
C THR A 28 21.34 -4.19 7.66
N ILE A 29 20.99 -4.51 6.41
CA ILE A 29 20.35 -3.56 5.49
C ILE A 29 18.87 -3.45 5.83
N TYR A 30 18.41 -2.21 6.09
CA TYR A 30 17.03 -1.89 6.42
C TYR A 30 16.42 -0.93 5.40
N CYS A 31 15.12 -1.04 5.18
CA CYS A 31 14.37 0.00 4.50
C CYS A 31 13.91 1.04 5.53
N LYS A 32 14.71 2.09 5.74
CA LYS A 32 14.45 3.12 6.76
C LYS A 32 13.34 4.09 6.34
N ASN A 33 13.39 4.60 5.10
CA ASN A 33 12.56 5.75 4.71
C ASN A 33 11.21 5.39 4.09
N PHE A 34 10.72 4.15 4.27
CA PHE A 34 9.46 3.73 3.65
C PHE A 34 8.23 4.47 4.22
N PHE A 35 8.35 5.07 5.41
CA PHE A 35 7.27 5.80 6.07
C PHE A 35 7.22 7.29 5.71
N LEU A 36 8.17 7.80 4.92
CA LEU A 36 8.26 9.23 4.59
C LEU A 36 6.97 9.74 3.92
N PHE A 37 6.34 8.89 3.12
CA PHE A 37 5.05 9.15 2.50
C PHE A 37 3.92 9.36 3.53
N PHE A 38 3.93 8.64 4.66
CA PHE A 38 2.94 8.83 5.72
C PHE A 38 3.09 10.18 6.39
N LEU A 39 4.33 10.62 6.62
CA LEU A 39 4.61 11.95 7.17
C LEU A 39 4.06 13.06 6.27
N LEU A 40 4.20 12.90 4.95
CA LEU A 40 3.70 13.89 3.99
C LEU A 40 2.16 13.98 4.01
N LEU A 41 1.48 12.84 4.12
CA LEU A 41 0.01 12.81 4.24
C LEU A 41 -0.49 13.29 5.61
N ASP A 42 0.24 13.00 6.69
CA ASP A 42 -0.04 13.56 8.01
C ASP A 42 0.18 15.07 8.05
N PHE A 43 1.17 15.60 7.33
CA PHE A 43 1.39 17.04 7.18
C PHE A 43 0.25 17.72 6.40
N LEU A 44 -0.32 17.02 5.41
CA LEU A 44 -1.50 17.47 4.65
C LEU A 44 -2.84 17.20 5.38
N LYS A 45 -2.84 16.93 6.70
CA LYS A 45 -4.07 16.80 7.49
C LYS A 45 -4.74 18.17 7.68
N SER A 46 -5.64 18.50 6.77
CA SER A 46 -6.89 19.15 7.12
C SER A 46 -8.02 18.10 7.13
N ASN A 47 -8.72 18.02 8.27
CA ASN A 47 -9.98 17.32 8.56
C ASN A 47 -10.08 15.78 8.40
N ASN A 48 -10.47 15.10 9.49
CA ASN A 48 -11.14 13.78 9.59
C ASN A 48 -10.64 12.64 8.65
N LYS A 49 -9.33 12.56 8.43
CA LYS A 49 -8.69 11.49 7.66
C LYS A 49 -8.34 10.32 8.58
N ASN A 50 -9.03 9.19 8.42
CA ASN A 50 -8.66 7.95 9.08
C ASN A 50 -7.59 7.23 8.25
N VAL A 51 -6.34 7.40 8.68
CA VAL A 51 -5.15 6.80 8.07
C VAL A 51 -4.77 5.53 8.84
N LYS A 52 -4.57 4.41 8.14
CA LYS A 52 -4.13 3.15 8.73
C LYS A 52 -2.98 2.55 7.93
N LEU A 53 -1.91 2.18 8.64
CA LEU A 53 -0.76 1.46 8.13
C LEU A 53 -0.79 0.02 8.65
N SER A 54 -0.51 -0.94 7.78
CA SER A 54 -0.30 -2.33 8.19
C SER A 54 0.88 -2.94 7.44
N ILE A 55 1.73 -3.65 8.18
CA ILE A 55 2.93 -4.29 7.66
C ILE A 55 2.80 -5.80 7.92
N ARG A 56 2.96 -6.61 6.87
CA ARG A 56 2.91 -8.06 6.97
C ARG A 56 4.12 -8.68 6.27
N LYS A 57 4.89 -9.47 7.01
CA LYS A 57 5.92 -10.33 6.43
C LYS A 57 5.23 -11.46 5.66
N LYS A 58 5.61 -11.66 4.40
CA LYS A 58 5.14 -12.76 3.55
C LYS A 58 6.35 -13.55 3.06
N ASN A 59 6.38 -14.82 3.45
CA ASN A 59 7.31 -15.78 2.85
C ASN A 59 6.62 -16.37 1.62
N ASN A 60 7.19 -16.14 0.44
CA ASN A 60 6.71 -16.78 -0.77
C ASN A 60 7.14 -18.27 -0.80
N LYS A 61 6.62 -19.02 -1.79
CA LYS A 61 6.92 -20.45 -1.97
C LYS A 61 8.44 -20.69 -1.88
N SER A 62 8.82 -21.69 -1.10
CA SER A 62 10.20 -22.16 -1.02
C SER A 62 10.47 -23.17 -2.11
N TYR A 63 11.58 -23.03 -2.80
CA TYR A 63 12.05 -24.01 -3.78
C TYR A 63 13.23 -24.78 -3.19
N THR A 64 13.20 -26.09 -3.32
CA THR A 64 14.27 -26.98 -2.86
C THR A 64 14.94 -27.61 -4.07
N PHE A 65 16.24 -27.39 -4.20
CA PHE A 65 17.06 -27.94 -5.29
C PHE A 65 18.07 -28.93 -4.73
N LEU A 66 18.46 -29.92 -5.53
CA LEU A 66 19.62 -30.74 -5.19
C LEU A 66 20.88 -29.87 -5.28
N ARG A 67 21.73 -29.94 -4.27
CA ARG A 67 22.97 -29.16 -4.22
C ARG A 67 24.02 -29.72 -5.19
N ALA A 68 24.02 -31.04 -5.38
CA ALA A 68 25.01 -31.75 -6.17
C ALA A 68 24.42 -32.23 -7.50
N PRO A 69 25.21 -32.27 -8.59
CA PRO A 69 24.73 -32.65 -9.91
C PRO A 69 24.34 -34.13 -10.02
N ASN A 70 24.90 -35.05 -9.22
CA ASN A 70 24.46 -36.45 -9.21
C ASN A 70 24.69 -37.17 -7.85
N LYS A 71 23.98 -38.29 -7.64
CA LYS A 71 24.10 -39.30 -6.55
C LYS A 71 23.67 -38.90 -5.12
N TYR A 72 23.68 -37.62 -4.75
CA TYR A 72 23.44 -37.20 -3.36
C TYR A 72 22.07 -36.55 -3.12
N LYS A 73 21.01 -37.36 -2.98
CA LYS A 73 19.63 -36.88 -2.70
C LYS A 73 19.48 -36.16 -1.35
N LYS A 74 20.35 -36.45 -0.38
CA LYS A 74 20.35 -35.84 0.97
C LYS A 74 20.84 -34.39 0.98
N ALA A 75 21.66 -33.98 0.00
CA ALA A 75 22.18 -32.62 -0.08
C ALA A 75 21.22 -31.72 -0.88
N GLN A 76 20.39 -30.95 -0.19
CA GLN A 76 19.42 -30.04 -0.79
C GLN A 76 19.63 -28.59 -0.32
N VAL A 77 19.40 -27.63 -1.21
CA VAL A 77 19.41 -26.20 -0.91
C VAL A 77 17.98 -25.69 -0.96
N LYS A 78 17.54 -25.03 0.10
CA LYS A 78 16.24 -24.37 0.17
C LYS A 78 16.42 -22.87 -0.12
N ILE A 79 15.80 -22.40 -1.19
CA ILE A 79 15.76 -20.99 -1.56
C ILE A 79 14.39 -20.43 -1.17
N THR A 80 14.38 -19.39 -0.36
CA THR A 80 13.16 -18.70 0.08
C THR A 80 13.21 -17.22 -0.28
N ASN A 81 12.13 -16.72 -0.88
CA ASN A 81 11.96 -15.30 -1.12
C ASN A 81 11.09 -14.69 -0.01
N VAL A 82 11.66 -13.77 0.76
CA VAL A 82 11.00 -13.07 1.85
C VAL A 82 10.69 -11.66 1.40
N ARG A 83 9.43 -11.25 1.51
CA ARG A 83 8.99 -9.88 1.20
C ARG A 83 8.12 -9.34 2.32
N TYR A 84 8.17 -8.04 2.54
CA TYR A 84 7.26 -7.33 3.43
C TYR A 84 6.21 -6.64 2.57
N LYS A 85 4.94 -6.95 2.81
CA LYS A 85 3.81 -6.27 2.21
C LYS A 85 3.35 -5.17 3.15
N ILE A 86 3.25 -3.96 2.61
CA ILE A 86 2.75 -2.81 3.33
C ILE A 86 1.43 -2.43 2.70
N LYS A 87 0.37 -2.39 3.50
CA LYS A 87 -0.90 -1.84 3.08
C LYS A 87 -1.10 -0.53 3.81
N PHE A 88 -1.17 0.51 3.01
CA PHE A 88 -1.60 1.83 3.42
C PHE A 88 -3.06 2.02 3.03
N SER A 89 -3.87 2.51 3.96
CA SER A 89 -5.28 2.78 3.70
C SER A 89 -5.71 4.12 4.26
N PHE A 90 -6.46 4.83 3.44
CA PHE A 90 -6.95 6.16 3.70
C PHE A 90 -8.45 6.17 3.52
N THR A 91 -9.18 6.67 4.51
CA THR A 91 -10.63 6.79 4.46
C THR A 91 -11.06 8.22 4.70
N ASN A 92 -11.82 8.75 3.74
CA ASN A 92 -12.45 10.06 3.79
C ASN A 92 -13.96 9.92 3.73
N ASN A 93 -14.63 10.69 4.56
CA ASN A 93 -16.06 10.93 4.45
C ASN A 93 -16.25 12.33 3.88
N TYR A 94 -16.93 12.39 2.74
CA TYR A 94 -17.38 13.62 2.11
C TYR A 94 -18.88 13.77 2.35
N GLU A 95 -19.29 14.91 2.87
CA GLU A 95 -20.71 15.29 2.90
C GLU A 95 -21.13 15.69 1.48
N LEU A 96 -22.16 15.03 0.98
CA LEU A 96 -22.64 15.21 -0.41
C LEU A 96 -23.54 16.44 -0.57
N SER A 97 -23.85 17.15 0.52
CA SER A 97 -24.91 18.16 0.55
C SER A 97 -24.70 19.33 -0.44
N ASN A 98 -23.49 19.53 -0.95
CA ASN A 98 -23.14 20.68 -1.80
C ASN A 98 -22.50 20.30 -3.16
N ILE A 99 -22.58 19.03 -3.60
CA ILE A 99 -22.03 18.64 -4.91
C ILE A 99 -23.15 18.72 -5.95
N ASP A 100 -23.23 19.85 -6.66
CA ASP A 100 -24.07 19.97 -7.86
C ASP A 100 -23.71 18.87 -8.87
N ILE A 101 -24.70 18.38 -9.62
CA ILE A 101 -24.56 17.29 -10.58
C ILE A 101 -23.44 17.57 -11.61
N LEU A 102 -23.22 18.84 -12.00
CA LEU A 102 -22.11 19.26 -12.86
C LEU A 102 -20.72 19.13 -12.21
N ASN A 103 -20.63 19.23 -10.88
CA ASN A 103 -19.38 19.04 -10.14
C ASN A 103 -19.00 17.57 -9.95
N THR A 104 -19.91 16.63 -10.23
CA THR A 104 -19.61 15.19 -10.07
C THR A 104 -18.55 14.72 -11.08
N GLN A 105 -18.65 15.09 -12.36
CA GLN A 105 -17.64 14.76 -13.37
C GLN A 105 -16.26 15.34 -13.03
N TYR A 106 -16.19 16.62 -12.64
CA TYR A 106 -14.94 17.25 -12.19
C TYR A 106 -14.37 16.60 -10.93
N PHE A 107 -15.24 16.19 -10.00
CA PHE A 107 -14.84 15.43 -8.83
C PHE A 107 -14.22 14.07 -9.21
N PHE A 108 -14.72 13.39 -10.25
CA PHE A 108 -14.11 12.15 -10.76
C PHE A 108 -12.78 12.39 -11.46
N TYR A 109 -12.67 13.43 -12.29
CA TYR A 109 -11.38 13.81 -12.88
C TYR A 109 -10.35 14.14 -11.81
N PHE A 110 -10.75 14.87 -10.76
CA PHE A 110 -9.89 15.18 -9.63
C PHE A 110 -9.46 13.92 -8.86
N LEU A 111 -10.40 13.01 -8.56
CA LEU A 111 -10.08 11.74 -7.91
C LEU A 111 -9.12 10.89 -8.75
N ASN A 112 -9.35 10.77 -10.06
CA ASN A 112 -8.46 10.04 -10.95
C ASN A 112 -7.08 10.69 -11.00
N TYR A 113 -7.00 12.00 -11.24
CA TYR A 113 -5.75 12.74 -11.26
C TYR A 113 -4.94 12.53 -9.96
N PHE A 114 -5.59 12.69 -8.81
CA PHE A 114 -4.96 12.48 -7.51
C PHE A 114 -4.52 11.01 -7.32
N PHE A 115 -5.31 10.06 -7.80
CA PHE A 115 -4.99 8.64 -7.74
C PHE A 115 -3.79 8.25 -8.63
N TYR A 116 -3.54 8.98 -9.73
CA TYR A 116 -2.36 8.82 -10.58
C TYR A 116 -1.12 9.51 -10.00
N LEU A 117 -1.27 10.66 -9.34
CA LEU A 117 -0.16 11.33 -8.63
C LEU A 117 0.52 10.42 -7.60
N PHE A 118 -0.18 9.44 -7.03
CA PHE A 118 0.43 8.54 -6.07
C PHE A 118 1.53 7.62 -6.63
N LEU A 119 1.64 7.50 -7.96
CA LEU A 119 2.76 6.78 -8.60
C LEU A 119 4.13 7.42 -8.32
N PHE A 120 4.17 8.72 -7.97
CA PHE A 120 5.41 9.41 -7.62
C PHE A 120 5.95 9.03 -6.24
N PHE A 121 5.18 8.34 -5.40
CA PHE A 121 5.60 7.94 -4.05
C PHE A 121 6.16 6.52 -4.02
N GLU A 122 7.15 6.28 -4.88
CA GLU A 122 7.98 5.07 -4.87
C GLU A 122 9.43 5.42 -4.51
N SER A 123 10.17 4.43 -4.03
CA SER A 123 11.62 4.53 -3.89
C SER A 123 12.29 3.23 -4.33
N SER A 124 13.61 3.24 -4.47
CA SER A 124 14.39 2.09 -4.95
C SER A 124 14.21 0.79 -4.17
N PHE A 125 13.68 0.84 -2.93
CA PHE A 125 13.40 -0.35 -2.12
C PHE A 125 11.94 -0.50 -1.71
N PHE A 126 11.06 0.40 -2.16
CA PHE A 126 9.65 0.47 -1.79
C PHE A 126 8.83 0.76 -3.06
N PHE A 127 8.18 -0.28 -3.56
CA PHE A 127 7.49 -0.27 -4.86
C PHE A 127 6.00 -0.49 -4.68
N LEU A 128 5.16 0.20 -5.46
CA LEU A 128 3.72 0.03 -5.44
C LEU A 128 3.35 -1.23 -6.24
N GLU A 129 2.82 -2.25 -5.56
CA GLU A 129 2.32 -3.48 -6.19
C GLU A 129 0.92 -3.28 -6.76
N LYS A 130 0.05 -2.59 -6.00
CA LYS A 130 -1.34 -2.39 -6.37
C LYS A 130 -1.90 -1.15 -5.68
N LYS A 131 -2.78 -0.44 -6.36
CA LYS A 131 -3.66 0.57 -5.76
C LYS A 131 -5.11 0.19 -6.00
N SER A 132 -6.00 0.56 -5.09
CA SER A 132 -7.44 0.39 -5.24
C SER A 132 -8.19 1.55 -4.59
N ILE A 133 -9.24 2.03 -5.25
CA ILE A 133 -10.18 2.99 -4.68
C ILE A 133 -11.54 2.31 -4.53
N ASN A 134 -12.20 2.52 -3.41
CA ASN A 134 -13.55 2.05 -3.14
C ASN A 134 -14.40 3.25 -2.71
N ILE A 135 -15.42 3.55 -3.49
CA ILE A 135 -16.33 4.66 -3.26
C ILE A 135 -17.67 4.04 -2.82
N LYS A 136 -18.16 4.45 -1.65
CA LYS A 136 -19.47 4.07 -1.14
C LYS A 136 -20.34 5.31 -0.98
N PHE A 137 -21.46 5.35 -1.66
CA PHE A 137 -22.49 6.36 -1.45
C PHE A 137 -23.38 5.95 -0.26
N ASN A 138 -23.94 6.94 0.43
CA ASN A 138 -24.82 6.70 1.57
C ASN A 138 -26.16 6.09 1.12
N SER A 139 -26.60 6.37 -0.13
CA SER A 139 -27.79 5.77 -0.72
C SER A 139 -27.42 4.60 -1.64
N ASN A 140 -28.13 3.48 -1.49
CA ASN A 140 -27.99 2.32 -2.38
C ASN A 140 -28.37 2.62 -3.84
N LEU A 141 -29.30 3.56 -4.07
CA LEU A 141 -29.73 3.96 -5.40
C LEU A 141 -28.59 4.63 -6.18
N LEU A 142 -27.90 5.61 -5.57
CA LEU A 142 -26.71 6.22 -6.17
C LEU A 142 -25.57 5.21 -6.36
N ASN A 143 -25.40 4.21 -5.46
CA ASN A 143 -24.40 3.16 -5.69
C ASN A 143 -24.71 2.35 -6.97
N LYS A 144 -25.97 1.98 -7.21
CA LYS A 144 -26.36 1.25 -8.42
C LYS A 144 -26.15 2.08 -9.68
N LEU A 145 -26.68 3.31 -9.69
CA LEU A 145 -26.53 4.24 -10.81
C LEU A 145 -25.06 4.55 -11.13
N PHE A 146 -24.19 4.52 -10.11
CA PHE A 146 -22.77 4.84 -10.28
C PHE A 146 -21.93 3.72 -10.91
N PHE A 147 -22.28 2.44 -10.74
CA PHE A 147 -21.51 1.30 -11.27
C PHE A 147 -22.12 0.67 -12.52
N GLU A 148 -23.30 1.12 -12.95
CA GLU A 148 -23.94 0.72 -14.21
C GLU A 148 -23.63 1.69 -15.38
N LEU A 149 -23.04 2.85 -15.11
CA LEU A 149 -22.45 3.77 -16.10
C LEU A 149 -20.99 3.40 -16.41
#